data_AF-A0A922SHV6-F1
#
_entry.id   AF-A0A922SHV6-F1
#
_cell.length_a   1.000
_cell.length_b   1.000
_cell.length_c   1.000
_cell.angle_alpha   90.00
_cell.angle_beta   90.00
_cell.angle_gamma   90.00
#
_symmetry.space_group_name_H-M   'P 1'
#
loop_
_entity.id
_entity.type
_entity.pdbx_description
1 polymer ?
#
loop_
_entity_poly.entity_id
_entity_poly.type
_entity_poly.pdbx_seq_one_letter_code
_entity_poly.pdbx_strand_id
1 'polypeptide(L)'
;MKNSIQIYPRDLITQLDFSLENFLQHERNIVHQHSAYKIKKTKLIKKEAVIHMDFSENYLTKYAEEIQAFYFGGSRQQISLHTVVTHTKEYPSGEVKTTCYCSMSQNLSHSPPAIWAHLQPILNKLPSEVEIIHFWSDGPVTQYRNKYMFYFLVTHLIEFYPAITHFTWNYHEAGHGKGAPHGVGAVCKRSADRLVSSGNDISSLNDLSEAIQKTCPNINVYLIDEMNILEKEAWLATAKEQIKTFPGTLRVHQVSWNIENPNKLKMKSLSCFCNENTCDHFKIGVMIYSSYKKSRLRVEDVYGPDSESEKENSSDSEHVTAPKYGRHQTEDAQQPFTSKNVFKNGDFILVKLLSKKTEYRYVAMCTGLEEDDEIQVVFCKIGDKTGKLFKVEEQDISFITEDQIVQTLPTPNIILKGLRVFYSFKKPVNVFEKA
;
A
#
# COMPACT_ATOMS: atom_id res chain seq x y z
N MET A 1 31.86 -16.20 -10.85
CA MET A 1 33.00 -16.49 -9.94
C MET A 1 32.48 -16.38 -8.51
N LYS A 2 33.05 -17.10 -7.52
CA LYS A 2 32.78 -16.80 -6.10
C LYS A 2 33.73 -15.68 -5.68
N ASN A 3 33.21 -14.50 -5.33
CA ASN A 3 34.04 -13.41 -4.81
C ASN A 3 34.53 -13.79 -3.40
N SER A 4 35.82 -14.06 -3.25
CA SER A 4 36.43 -14.30 -1.94
C SER A 4 36.57 -12.97 -1.20
N ILE A 5 35.66 -12.71 -0.25
CA ILE A 5 35.72 -11.54 0.61
C ILE A 5 36.90 -11.69 1.58
N GLN A 6 38.03 -11.07 1.25
CA GLN A 6 39.11 -10.84 2.21
C GLN A 6 38.70 -9.68 3.13
N ILE A 7 38.41 -10.01 4.38
CA ILE A 7 38.09 -9.06 5.45
C ILE A 7 38.79 -9.53 6.72
N TYR A 8 39.39 -8.62 7.50
CA TYR A 8 40.11 -9.03 8.71
C TYR A 8 39.11 -9.27 9.86
N PRO A 9 39.38 -10.21 10.79
CA PRO A 9 38.48 -10.48 11.92
C PRO A 9 38.18 -9.24 12.77
N ARG A 10 39.12 -8.29 12.88
CA ARG A 10 38.93 -7.00 13.55
C ARG A 10 37.88 -6.13 12.88
N ASP A 11 37.82 -6.14 11.55
CA ASP A 11 36.88 -5.31 10.78
C ASP A 11 35.46 -5.87 10.91
N LEU A 12 35.32 -7.20 10.93
CA LEU A 12 34.05 -7.88 11.25
C LEU A 12 33.55 -7.55 12.66
N ILE A 13 34.42 -7.56 13.67
CA ILE A 13 34.07 -7.17 15.04
C ILE A 13 33.63 -5.69 15.09
N THR A 14 34.33 -4.81 14.36
CA THR A 14 33.99 -3.37 14.28
C THR A 14 32.66 -3.14 13.56
N GLN A 15 32.34 -3.91 12.52
CA GLN A 15 31.05 -3.88 11.83
C GLN A 15 29.92 -4.40 12.72
N LEU A 16 30.14 -5.51 13.44
CA LEU A 16 29.18 -6.07 14.39
C LEU A 16 28.84 -5.06 15.49
N ASP A 17 29.84 -4.43 16.10
CA ASP A 17 29.68 -3.41 17.15
C ASP A 17 28.86 -2.22 16.65
N PHE A 18 29.19 -1.69 15.46
CA PHE A 18 28.43 -0.61 14.82
C PHE A 18 26.98 -0.99 14.46
N SER A 19 26.73 -2.26 14.09
CA SER A 19 25.40 -2.77 13.80
C SER A 19 24.60 -3.18 15.05
N LEU A 20 25.25 -3.35 16.20
CA LEU A 20 24.65 -4.00 17.37
C LEU A 20 23.48 -3.21 17.97
N GLU A 21 23.59 -1.88 18.05
CA GLU A 21 22.49 -1.03 18.58
C GLU A 21 21.23 -1.16 17.70
N ASN A 22 21.40 -1.07 16.37
CA ASN A 22 20.31 -1.21 15.41
C ASN A 22 19.68 -2.60 15.47
N PHE A 23 20.51 -3.65 15.54
CA PHE A 23 20.05 -5.04 15.67
C PHE A 23 19.29 -5.28 16.97
N LEU A 24 19.81 -4.85 18.12
CA LEU A 24 19.14 -5.01 19.41
C LEU A 24 17.83 -4.20 19.50
N GLN A 25 17.76 -3.04 18.85
CA GLN A 25 16.52 -2.26 18.77
C GLN A 25 15.49 -2.89 17.82
N HIS A 26 15.93 -3.58 16.76
CA HIS A 26 15.06 -4.39 15.89
C HIS A 26 14.52 -5.63 16.63
N GLU A 27 15.38 -6.42 17.27
CA GLU A 27 14.99 -7.55 18.15
C GLU A 27 13.99 -7.12 19.24
N ARG A 28 14.25 -5.99 19.89
CA ARG A 28 13.33 -5.38 20.85
C ARG A 28 11.97 -5.06 20.23
N ASN A 29 11.91 -4.54 19.01
CA ASN A 29 10.66 -4.26 18.31
C ASN A 29 9.91 -5.56 17.97
N ILE A 30 10.60 -6.58 17.45
CA ILE A 30 10.03 -7.91 17.18
C ILE A 30 9.35 -8.47 18.45
N VAL A 31 10.10 -8.55 19.55
CA VAL A 31 9.62 -9.08 20.83
C VAL A 31 8.45 -8.25 21.37
N HIS A 32 8.53 -6.92 21.30
CA HIS A 32 7.46 -6.03 21.77
C HIS A 32 6.17 -6.18 20.94
N GLN A 33 6.26 -6.16 19.61
CA GLN A 33 5.08 -6.26 18.73
C GLN A 33 4.42 -7.63 18.83
N HIS A 34 5.19 -8.73 18.83
CA HIS A 34 4.62 -10.08 19.02
C HIS A 34 4.03 -10.29 20.41
N SER A 35 4.64 -9.73 21.46
CA SER A 35 4.07 -9.72 22.81
C SER A 35 2.76 -8.95 22.86
N ALA A 36 2.71 -7.75 22.27
CA ALA A 36 1.51 -6.91 22.20
C ALA A 36 0.35 -7.59 21.44
N TYR A 37 0.64 -8.24 20.30
CA TYR A 37 -0.35 -9.06 19.56
C TYR A 37 -0.87 -10.22 20.42
N LYS A 38 0.03 -11.01 21.02
CA LYS A 38 -0.32 -12.15 21.88
C LYS A 38 -1.17 -11.72 23.08
N ILE A 39 -0.83 -10.60 23.71
CA ILE A 39 -1.58 -10.04 24.85
C ILE A 39 -2.98 -9.64 24.41
N LYS A 40 -3.14 -8.84 23.34
CA LYS A 40 -4.48 -8.37 22.94
C LYS A 40 -5.38 -9.51 22.42
N LYS A 41 -4.80 -10.50 21.74
CA LYS A 41 -5.50 -11.75 21.35
C LYS A 41 -5.97 -12.59 22.54
N THR A 42 -5.18 -12.68 23.61
CA THR A 42 -5.51 -13.51 24.80
C THR A 42 -6.33 -12.79 25.86
N LYS A 43 -6.29 -11.44 25.90
CA LYS A 43 -7.02 -10.60 26.85
C LYS A 43 -8.10 -9.74 26.19
N LEU A 44 -8.69 -10.24 25.11
CA LEU A 44 -9.80 -9.60 24.40
C LEU A 44 -10.99 -9.37 25.34
N ILE A 45 -11.58 -8.17 25.34
CA ILE A 45 -12.76 -7.84 26.17
C ILE A 45 -14.07 -7.94 25.37
N LYS A 46 -15.19 -7.47 25.94
CA LYS A 46 -16.45 -7.36 25.18
C LYS A 46 -16.32 -6.27 24.12
N LYS A 47 -17.03 -6.44 23.00
CA LYS A 47 -17.07 -5.48 21.88
C LYS A 47 -15.75 -5.29 21.11
N GLU A 48 -14.79 -6.19 21.28
CA GLU A 48 -13.51 -6.13 20.57
C GLU A 48 -13.38 -7.17 19.45
N ALA A 49 -12.73 -6.75 18.37
CA ALA A 49 -12.15 -7.63 17.37
C ALA A 49 -10.65 -7.37 17.22
N VAL A 50 -9.85 -8.44 17.19
CA VAL A 50 -8.49 -8.42 16.63
C VAL A 50 -8.58 -8.98 15.21
N ILE A 51 -8.03 -8.26 14.23
CA ILE A 51 -8.05 -8.64 12.82
C ILE A 51 -6.60 -8.74 12.34
N HIS A 52 -6.09 -9.96 12.19
CA HIS A 52 -4.77 -10.22 11.60
C HIS A 52 -4.98 -10.48 10.11
N MET A 53 -4.31 -9.74 9.23
CA MET A 53 -4.41 -9.88 7.77
C MET A 53 -3.03 -9.96 7.11
N ASP A 54 -2.96 -10.63 5.96
CA ASP A 54 -1.83 -10.57 5.05
C ASP A 54 -2.20 -11.05 3.64
N PHE A 55 -1.45 -10.62 2.62
CA PHE A 55 -1.52 -11.24 1.29
C PHE A 55 -0.69 -12.53 1.26
N SER A 56 -1.35 -13.64 0.92
CA SER A 56 -0.62 -14.83 0.45
C SER A 56 -0.02 -14.53 -0.92
N GLU A 57 1.15 -15.09 -1.22
CA GLU A 57 1.67 -15.11 -2.60
C GLU A 57 0.58 -15.69 -3.52
N ASN A 58 0.43 -15.09 -4.70
CA ASN A 58 -0.63 -15.41 -5.66
C ASN A 58 -0.71 -16.91 -5.98
N TYR A 59 -1.91 -17.41 -6.23
CA TYR A 59 -2.11 -18.75 -6.77
C TYR A 59 -2.01 -18.70 -8.29
N LEU A 60 -1.10 -19.51 -8.86
CA LEU A 60 -1.04 -19.78 -10.29
C LEU A 60 -2.06 -20.86 -10.63
N THR A 61 -2.91 -20.64 -11.63
CA THR A 61 -3.86 -21.66 -12.11
C THR A 61 -3.15 -22.89 -12.70
N LYS A 62 -3.77 -24.05 -12.59
CA LYS A 62 -3.17 -25.35 -12.91
C LYS A 62 -4.19 -26.31 -13.47
N TYR A 63 -3.76 -27.09 -14.45
CA TYR A 63 -4.50 -28.23 -14.99
C TYR A 63 -3.91 -29.52 -14.40
N ALA A 64 -4.73 -30.55 -14.27
CA ALA A 64 -4.26 -31.85 -13.77
C ALA A 64 -3.34 -32.55 -14.78
N GLU A 65 -3.58 -32.35 -16.07
CA GLU A 65 -2.68 -32.72 -17.16
C GLU A 65 -2.25 -31.46 -17.92
N GLU A 66 -0.96 -31.10 -17.83
CA GLU A 66 -0.45 -29.87 -18.45
C GLU A 66 -0.19 -30.07 -19.95
N ILE A 67 -1.08 -29.51 -20.78
CA ILE A 67 -0.91 -29.46 -22.24
C ILE A 67 0.39 -28.71 -22.62
N GLN A 68 1.11 -29.21 -23.63
CA GLN A 68 2.44 -28.69 -24.02
C GLN A 68 2.48 -27.18 -24.29
N ALA A 69 1.38 -26.55 -24.71
CA ALA A 69 1.31 -25.11 -24.93
C ALA A 69 1.62 -24.27 -23.66
N PHE A 70 1.25 -24.75 -22.46
CA PHE A 70 1.60 -24.09 -21.20
C PHE A 70 3.09 -24.24 -20.84
N TYR A 71 3.76 -25.28 -21.33
CA TYR A 71 5.20 -25.48 -21.12
C TYR A 71 6.07 -24.54 -21.98
N PHE A 72 5.55 -24.08 -23.13
CA PHE A 72 6.31 -23.31 -24.13
C PHE A 72 5.96 -21.83 -24.27
N GLY A 73 5.05 -21.28 -23.43
CA GLY A 73 4.79 -19.83 -23.44
C GLY A 73 3.50 -19.35 -22.78
N GLY A 74 2.57 -20.24 -22.44
CA GLY A 74 1.33 -19.87 -21.73
C GLY A 74 1.61 -19.35 -20.32
N SER A 75 1.46 -18.04 -20.09
CA SER A 75 1.43 -17.50 -18.73
C SER A 75 0.20 -18.02 -17.99
N ARG A 76 0.40 -18.65 -16.84
CA ARG A 76 -0.71 -19.13 -16.00
C ARG A 76 -1.43 -17.93 -15.41
N GLN A 77 -2.77 -17.97 -15.38
CA GLN A 77 -3.53 -16.91 -14.70
C GLN A 77 -3.13 -16.89 -13.22
N GLN A 78 -2.89 -15.69 -12.71
CA GLN A 78 -2.67 -15.49 -11.28
C GLN A 78 -3.97 -15.05 -10.62
N ILE A 79 -4.16 -15.49 -9.38
CA ILE A 79 -5.24 -15.06 -8.50
C ILE A 79 -4.59 -14.52 -7.22
N SER A 80 -4.96 -13.32 -6.82
CA SER A 80 -4.53 -12.69 -5.56
C SER A 80 -5.34 -13.24 -4.39
N LEU A 81 -4.69 -13.56 -3.26
CA LEU A 81 -5.33 -14.13 -2.06
C LEU A 81 -5.03 -13.24 -0.84
N HIS A 82 -5.98 -12.38 -0.47
CA HIS A 82 -5.91 -11.67 0.81
C HIS A 82 -6.50 -12.55 1.91
N THR A 83 -5.68 -12.87 2.91
CA THR A 83 -6.00 -13.83 3.97
C THR A 83 -6.18 -13.10 5.29
N VAL A 84 -7.24 -13.44 6.04
CA VAL A 84 -7.58 -12.76 7.28
C VAL A 84 -8.00 -13.76 8.34
N VAL A 85 -7.56 -13.53 9.57
CA VAL A 85 -7.99 -14.25 10.76
C VAL A 85 -8.51 -13.24 11.78
N THR A 86 -9.80 -13.30 12.10
CA THR A 86 -10.39 -12.49 13.15
C THR A 86 -10.45 -13.26 14.46
N HIS A 87 -10.33 -12.53 15.57
CA HIS A 87 -10.59 -13.02 16.92
C HIS A 87 -11.61 -12.10 17.57
N THR A 88 -12.75 -12.65 17.99
CA THR A 88 -13.84 -11.96 18.68
C THR A 88 -14.21 -12.73 19.94
N LYS A 89 -14.90 -12.07 20.88
CA LYS A 89 -15.33 -12.71 22.13
C LYS A 89 -16.78 -13.15 22.03
N GLU A 90 -17.02 -14.45 22.09
CA GLU A 90 -18.36 -15.03 21.97
C GLU A 90 -19.12 -14.92 23.32
N TYR A 91 -20.44 -14.78 23.25
CA TYR A 91 -21.32 -14.68 24.41
C TYR A 91 -22.44 -15.71 24.31
N PRO A 92 -22.84 -16.36 25.42
CA PRO A 92 -22.43 -16.08 26.80
C PRO A 92 -21.11 -16.73 27.26
N SER A 93 -20.46 -17.57 26.45
CA SER A 93 -19.30 -18.38 26.88
C SER A 93 -18.09 -17.57 27.34
N GLY A 94 -17.85 -16.40 26.75
CA GLY A 94 -16.66 -15.58 27.00
C GLY A 94 -15.39 -16.10 26.33
N GLU A 95 -15.48 -17.13 25.48
CA GLU A 95 -14.36 -17.70 24.75
C GLU A 95 -13.94 -16.83 23.55
N VAL A 96 -12.70 -17.01 23.08
CA VAL A 96 -12.17 -16.29 21.91
C VAL A 96 -12.47 -17.08 20.64
N LYS A 97 -13.58 -16.73 20.00
CA LYS A 97 -13.94 -17.23 18.68
C LYS A 97 -12.90 -16.80 17.66
N THR A 98 -12.47 -17.74 16.82
CA THR A 98 -11.51 -17.49 15.74
C THR A 98 -12.17 -17.82 14.41
N THR A 99 -12.21 -16.86 13.49
CA THR A 99 -12.81 -17.05 12.17
C THR A 99 -11.78 -16.75 11.08
N CYS A 100 -11.64 -17.68 10.14
CA CYS A 100 -10.73 -17.56 9.00
C CYS A 100 -11.48 -17.11 7.75
N TYR A 101 -10.82 -16.26 6.96
CA TYR A 101 -11.33 -15.71 5.70
C TYR A 101 -10.25 -15.71 4.63
N CYS A 102 -10.64 -15.91 3.38
CA CYS A 102 -9.78 -15.72 2.22
C CYS A 102 -10.57 -14.99 1.12
N SER A 103 -10.28 -13.70 0.91
CA SER A 103 -10.85 -12.93 -0.19
C SER A 103 -9.93 -12.96 -1.41
N MET A 104 -10.49 -13.18 -2.59
CA MET A 104 -9.77 -13.54 -3.82
C MET A 104 -10.16 -12.63 -4.98
N SER A 105 -9.21 -12.27 -5.84
CA SER A 105 -9.48 -11.51 -7.08
C SER A 105 -8.56 -11.92 -8.22
N GLN A 106 -8.99 -11.67 -9.46
CA GLN A 106 -8.13 -11.71 -10.64
C GLN A 106 -7.23 -10.47 -10.74
N ASN A 107 -7.64 -9.35 -10.15
CA ASN A 107 -6.79 -8.18 -10.03
C ASN A 107 -5.66 -8.47 -9.03
N LEU A 108 -4.42 -8.20 -9.44
CA LEU A 108 -3.20 -8.56 -8.69
C LEU A 108 -2.67 -7.42 -7.82
N SER A 109 -3.39 -6.29 -7.75
CA SER A 109 -3.00 -5.13 -6.98
C SER A 109 -3.05 -5.44 -5.48
N HIS A 110 -1.94 -5.17 -4.79
CA HIS A 110 -1.89 -5.17 -3.31
C HIS A 110 -1.96 -3.73 -2.76
N SER A 111 -2.51 -2.81 -3.56
CA SER A 111 -2.64 -1.40 -3.23
C SER A 111 -3.59 -1.16 -2.04
N PRO A 112 -3.54 0.01 -1.40
CA PRO A 112 -4.49 0.39 -0.36
C PRO A 112 -5.97 0.25 -0.79
N PRO A 113 -6.41 0.73 -1.98
CA PRO A 113 -7.75 0.44 -2.51
C PRO A 113 -8.10 -1.05 -2.56
N ALA A 114 -7.18 -1.91 -3.03
CA ALA A 114 -7.39 -3.35 -3.08
C ALA A 114 -7.50 -3.97 -1.68
N ILE A 115 -6.64 -3.56 -0.73
CA ILE A 115 -6.74 -3.95 0.70
C ILE A 115 -8.13 -3.62 1.26
N TRP A 116 -8.66 -2.43 0.97
CA TRP A 116 -10.00 -2.03 1.44
C TRP A 116 -11.13 -2.78 0.74
N ALA A 117 -11.04 -3.06 -0.56
CA ALA A 117 -11.99 -3.93 -1.25
C ALA A 117 -12.01 -5.36 -0.65
N HIS A 118 -10.83 -5.93 -0.41
CA HIS A 118 -10.66 -7.25 0.20
C HIS A 118 -11.07 -7.34 1.68
N LEU A 119 -11.08 -6.22 2.42
CA LEU A 119 -11.51 -6.13 3.83
C LEU A 119 -13.01 -5.83 3.99
N GLN A 120 -13.62 -5.06 3.10
CA GLN A 120 -15.03 -4.64 3.18
C GLN A 120 -16.01 -5.81 3.48
N PRO A 121 -16.00 -6.95 2.77
CA PRO A 121 -16.91 -8.07 3.07
C PRO A 121 -16.59 -8.77 4.40
N ILE A 122 -15.39 -8.60 4.95
CA ILE A 122 -14.96 -9.21 6.22
C ILE A 122 -15.39 -8.33 7.41
N LEU A 123 -15.28 -6.99 7.28
CA LEU A 123 -15.85 -6.04 8.24
C LEU A 123 -17.37 -6.21 8.36
N ASN A 124 -18.07 -6.39 7.24
CA ASN A 124 -19.51 -6.70 7.16
C ASN A 124 -19.90 -8.06 7.79
N LYS A 125 -18.94 -8.84 8.32
CA LYS A 125 -19.16 -10.15 8.94
C LYS A 125 -18.61 -10.23 10.38
N LEU A 126 -18.17 -9.11 10.94
CA LEU A 126 -17.94 -8.98 12.38
C LEU A 126 -19.30 -8.96 13.13
N PRO A 127 -19.37 -9.42 14.39
CA PRO A 127 -20.55 -9.25 15.23
C PRO A 127 -20.93 -7.77 15.35
N SER A 128 -22.23 -7.46 15.34
CA SER A 128 -22.73 -6.07 15.39
C SER A 128 -22.46 -5.36 16.72
N GLU A 129 -22.09 -6.09 17.76
CA GLU A 129 -21.72 -5.57 19.07
C GLU A 129 -20.23 -5.18 19.16
N VAL A 130 -19.43 -5.36 18.10
CA VAL A 130 -18.04 -4.89 18.07
C VAL A 130 -18.02 -3.38 17.84
N GLU A 131 -17.31 -2.67 18.72
CA GLU A 131 -17.14 -1.21 18.69
C GLU A 131 -15.65 -0.81 18.64
N ILE A 132 -14.75 -1.76 18.88
CA ILE A 132 -13.31 -1.55 18.99
C ILE A 132 -12.56 -2.55 18.10
N ILE A 133 -11.74 -2.07 17.17
CA ILE A 133 -11.02 -2.93 16.20
C ILE A 133 -9.49 -2.74 16.27
N HIS A 134 -8.78 -3.86 16.40
CA HIS A 134 -7.31 -3.91 16.42
C HIS A 134 -6.79 -4.68 15.20
N PHE A 135 -6.47 -3.94 14.14
CA PHE A 135 -5.85 -4.49 12.93
C PHE A 135 -4.37 -4.82 13.19
N TRP A 136 -3.89 -5.89 12.56
CA TRP A 136 -2.50 -6.36 12.54
C TRP A 136 -2.13 -6.80 11.13
N SER A 137 -1.02 -6.28 10.60
CA SER A 137 -0.46 -6.63 9.30
C SER A 137 1.07 -6.58 9.34
N ASP A 138 1.74 -7.02 8.27
CA ASP A 138 3.15 -6.64 8.08
C ASP A 138 3.28 -5.14 7.69
N GLY A 139 4.50 -4.62 7.77
CA GLY A 139 4.85 -3.22 7.53
C GLY A 139 5.30 -2.76 6.13
N PRO A 140 5.12 -3.46 4.99
CA PRO A 140 5.46 -2.92 3.66
C PRO A 140 4.79 -1.58 3.34
N VAL A 141 5.57 -0.64 2.82
CA VAL A 141 5.07 0.71 2.48
C VAL A 141 4.26 0.74 1.18
N THR A 142 4.45 -0.23 0.28
CA THR A 142 3.64 -0.43 -0.92
C THR A 142 2.21 -0.88 -0.61
N GLN A 143 2.02 -1.56 0.52
CA GLN A 143 0.75 -2.19 0.92
C GLN A 143 0.13 -1.48 2.13
N TYR A 144 0.35 -2.00 3.35
CA TYR A 144 -0.40 -1.61 4.54
C TYR A 144 0.08 -0.31 5.21
N ARG A 145 1.34 0.11 5.03
CA ARG A 145 1.95 1.20 5.83
C ARG A 145 2.27 2.46 5.02
N ASN A 146 1.25 3.21 4.58
CA ASN A 146 1.43 4.42 3.78
C ASN A 146 0.34 5.51 3.97
N LYS A 147 0.57 6.66 3.31
CA LYS A 147 -0.30 7.84 3.30
C LYS A 147 -1.76 7.56 2.89
N TYR A 148 -1.97 6.61 1.97
CA TYR A 148 -3.28 6.27 1.45
C TYR A 148 -4.05 5.38 2.44
N MET A 149 -3.40 4.38 3.04
CA MET A 149 -3.97 3.61 4.15
C MET A 149 -4.35 4.52 5.32
N PHE A 150 -3.50 5.47 5.69
CA PHE A 150 -3.83 6.46 6.72
C PHE A 150 -5.06 7.32 6.34
N TYR A 151 -5.21 7.72 5.08
CA TYR A 151 -6.39 8.44 4.60
C TYR A 151 -7.68 7.58 4.68
N PHE A 152 -7.68 6.35 4.16
CA PHE A 152 -8.84 5.45 4.28
C PHE A 152 -9.24 5.21 5.74
N LEU A 153 -8.25 5.02 6.63
CA LEU A 153 -8.48 4.76 8.06
C LEU A 153 -9.19 5.91 8.78
N VAL A 154 -8.95 7.17 8.39
CA VAL A 154 -9.59 8.33 9.03
C VAL A 154 -10.91 8.72 8.35
N THR A 155 -11.03 8.53 7.03
CA THR A 155 -12.19 9.00 6.25
C THR A 155 -13.27 7.92 6.10
N HIS A 156 -12.88 6.72 5.66
CA HIS A 156 -13.81 5.72 5.12
C HIS A 156 -14.11 4.55 6.06
N LEU A 157 -13.25 4.28 7.06
CA LEU A 157 -13.51 3.18 8.02
C LEU A 157 -14.82 3.37 8.81
N ILE A 158 -15.23 4.60 9.09
CA ILE A 158 -16.52 4.89 9.75
C ILE A 158 -17.70 4.64 8.79
N GLU A 159 -17.51 4.84 7.49
CA GLU A 159 -18.52 4.56 6.45
C GLU A 159 -18.70 3.04 6.26
N PHE A 160 -17.58 2.27 6.28
CA PHE A 160 -17.60 0.81 6.22
C PHE A 160 -18.05 0.13 7.54
N TYR A 161 -17.79 0.75 8.69
CA TYR A 161 -18.12 0.18 9.99
C TYR A 161 -18.64 1.22 10.99
N PRO A 162 -19.92 1.66 10.88
CA PRO A 162 -20.47 2.79 11.64
C PRO A 162 -20.52 2.61 13.17
N ALA A 163 -20.35 1.39 13.68
CA ALA A 163 -20.28 1.10 15.11
C ALA A 163 -18.90 1.47 15.75
N ILE A 164 -17.92 1.88 14.96
CA ILE A 164 -16.55 2.05 15.45
C ILE A 164 -16.38 3.26 16.38
N THR A 165 -15.92 3.00 17.60
CA THR A 165 -15.60 4.01 18.63
C THR A 165 -14.09 4.21 18.79
N HIS A 166 -13.31 3.14 18.59
CA HIS A 166 -11.85 3.16 18.65
C HIS A 166 -11.25 2.18 17.64
N PHE A 167 -10.08 2.52 17.08
CA PHE A 167 -9.27 1.53 16.39
C PHE A 167 -7.77 1.73 16.59
N THR A 168 -7.04 0.63 16.44
CA THR A 168 -5.59 0.65 16.24
C THR A 168 -5.21 -0.14 15.00
N TRP A 169 -4.36 0.41 14.14
CA TRP A 169 -3.62 -0.41 13.17
C TRP A 169 -2.22 -0.66 13.69
N ASN A 170 -1.81 -1.92 13.74
CA ASN A 170 -0.53 -2.36 14.28
C ASN A 170 0.28 -3.03 13.16
N TYR A 171 1.56 -2.72 13.10
CA TYR A 171 2.48 -3.33 12.15
C TYR A 171 3.44 -4.26 12.89
N HIS A 172 3.67 -5.45 12.33
CA HIS A 172 4.83 -6.25 12.72
C HIS A 172 6.12 -5.55 12.27
N GLU A 173 7.22 -5.90 12.93
CA GLU A 173 8.56 -5.46 12.55
C GLU A 173 9.03 -6.22 11.29
N ALA A 174 9.75 -5.54 10.41
CA ALA A 174 9.94 -5.95 9.02
C ALA A 174 10.61 -7.33 8.89
N GLY A 175 10.04 -8.21 8.06
CA GLY A 175 10.52 -9.60 7.88
C GLY A 175 10.02 -10.59 8.96
N HIS A 176 9.41 -10.09 10.04
CA HIS A 176 8.92 -10.89 11.17
C HIS A 176 7.39 -10.89 11.28
N GLY A 177 6.66 -10.50 10.23
CA GLY A 177 5.20 -10.54 10.12
C GLY A 177 4.55 -11.92 9.98
N LYS A 178 5.32 -13.01 10.07
CA LYS A 178 4.79 -14.38 9.88
C LYS A 178 3.71 -14.72 10.91
N GLY A 179 2.49 -14.95 10.43
CA GLY A 179 1.29 -14.96 11.27
C GLY A 179 0.23 -15.98 10.89
N ALA A 180 -0.92 -15.92 11.57
CA ALA A 180 -2.05 -16.82 11.31
C ALA A 180 -2.61 -16.73 9.87
N PRO A 181 -2.65 -15.57 9.19
CA PRO A 181 -3.08 -15.47 7.78
C PRO A 181 -2.26 -16.32 6.81
N HIS A 182 -0.93 -16.39 6.99
CA HIS A 182 -0.07 -17.28 6.21
C HIS A 182 -0.52 -18.74 6.30
N GLY A 183 -1.03 -19.17 7.48
CA GLY A 183 -1.59 -20.50 7.69
C GLY A 183 -2.85 -20.75 6.86
N VAL A 184 -3.73 -19.75 6.78
CA VAL A 184 -4.94 -19.78 5.93
C VAL A 184 -4.55 -19.90 4.46
N GLY A 185 -3.68 -19.01 3.96
CA GLY A 185 -3.21 -19.03 2.57
C GLY A 185 -2.52 -20.34 2.19
N ALA A 186 -1.67 -20.87 3.07
CA ALA A 186 -1.02 -22.15 2.84
C ALA A 186 -1.99 -23.35 2.87
N VAL A 187 -3.08 -23.30 3.64
CA VAL A 187 -4.15 -24.31 3.58
C VAL A 187 -4.93 -24.18 2.27
N CYS A 188 -5.37 -22.98 1.89
CA CYS A 188 -6.03 -22.69 0.62
C CYS A 188 -5.25 -23.24 -0.58
N LYS A 189 -3.98 -22.83 -0.74
CA LYS A 189 -3.15 -23.23 -1.89
C LYS A 189 -2.85 -24.74 -1.91
N ARG A 190 -2.55 -25.37 -0.76
CA ARG A 190 -2.31 -26.83 -0.72
C ARG A 190 -3.56 -27.67 -0.99
N SER A 191 -4.74 -27.20 -0.61
CA SER A 191 -5.99 -27.90 -0.89
C SER A 191 -6.37 -27.83 -2.38
N ALA A 192 -6.13 -26.68 -3.02
CA ALA A 192 -6.22 -26.53 -4.47
C ALA A 192 -5.20 -27.43 -5.20
N ASP A 193 -3.92 -27.37 -4.83
CA ASP A 193 -2.85 -28.20 -5.41
C ASP A 193 -3.14 -29.70 -5.28
N ARG A 194 -3.76 -30.13 -4.17
CA ARG A 194 -4.17 -31.52 -3.95
C ARG A 194 -5.30 -31.95 -4.88
N LEU A 195 -6.28 -31.08 -5.17
CA LEU A 195 -7.35 -31.39 -6.13
C LEU A 195 -6.81 -31.53 -7.55
N VAL A 196 -5.87 -30.65 -7.93
CA VAL A 196 -5.12 -30.74 -9.20
C VAL A 196 -4.36 -32.06 -9.29
N SER A 197 -3.61 -32.40 -8.24
CA SER A 197 -2.92 -33.68 -8.09
C SER A 197 -3.86 -34.91 -8.02
N SER A 198 -5.18 -34.69 -7.99
CA SER A 198 -6.23 -35.73 -7.97
C SER A 198 -7.09 -35.75 -9.23
N GLY A 199 -6.66 -35.10 -10.33
CA GLY A 199 -7.37 -35.13 -11.62
C GLY A 199 -8.42 -34.04 -11.84
N ASN A 200 -8.34 -32.89 -11.15
CA ASN A 200 -9.32 -31.80 -11.26
C ASN A 200 -8.63 -30.51 -11.70
N ASP A 201 -9.09 -29.85 -12.76
CA ASP A 201 -8.53 -28.57 -13.17
C ASP A 201 -8.95 -27.43 -12.25
N ILE A 202 -8.05 -26.46 -12.05
CA ILE A 202 -8.32 -25.18 -11.39
C ILE A 202 -7.80 -24.09 -12.33
N SER A 203 -8.64 -23.74 -13.30
CA SER A 203 -8.36 -22.86 -14.42
C SER A 203 -8.77 -21.39 -14.17
N SER A 204 -9.76 -21.16 -13.30
CA SER A 204 -10.37 -19.85 -13.05
C SER A 204 -10.45 -19.49 -11.56
N LEU A 205 -10.83 -18.23 -11.30
CA LEU A 205 -11.14 -17.69 -9.96
C LEU A 205 -12.29 -18.45 -9.28
N ASN A 206 -13.31 -18.85 -10.05
CA ASN A 206 -14.47 -19.57 -9.52
C ASN A 206 -14.08 -21.00 -9.14
N ASP A 207 -13.31 -21.69 -9.99
CA ASP A 207 -12.79 -23.04 -9.73
C ASP A 207 -12.01 -23.07 -8.41
N LEU A 208 -11.13 -22.08 -8.19
CA LEU A 208 -10.33 -21.96 -6.97
C LEU A 208 -11.21 -21.68 -5.73
N SER A 209 -12.22 -20.83 -5.88
CA SER A 209 -13.18 -20.52 -4.82
C SER A 209 -14.00 -21.74 -4.41
N GLU A 210 -14.59 -22.45 -5.38
CA GLU A 210 -15.36 -23.68 -5.14
C GLU A 210 -14.48 -24.79 -4.56
N ALA A 211 -13.27 -24.97 -5.10
CA ALA A 211 -12.27 -25.91 -4.58
C ALA A 211 -11.96 -25.66 -3.09
N ILE A 212 -11.77 -24.39 -2.69
CA ILE A 212 -11.46 -24.03 -1.30
C ILE A 212 -12.71 -24.13 -0.41
N GLN A 213 -13.88 -23.68 -0.86
CA GLN A 213 -15.13 -23.83 -0.09
C GLN A 213 -15.45 -25.30 0.19
N LYS A 214 -15.27 -26.18 -0.81
CA LYS A 214 -15.53 -27.63 -0.72
C LYS A 214 -14.51 -28.38 0.16
N THR A 215 -13.25 -27.96 0.17
CA THR A 215 -12.18 -28.64 0.93
C THR A 215 -11.89 -28.04 2.30
N CYS A 216 -12.19 -26.76 2.50
CA CYS A 216 -11.82 -25.97 3.67
C CYS A 216 -13.03 -25.22 4.25
N PRO A 217 -14.12 -25.91 4.68
CA PRO A 217 -15.39 -25.26 5.08
C PRO A 217 -15.27 -24.31 6.29
N ASN A 218 -14.16 -24.36 7.02
CA ASN A 218 -13.85 -23.42 8.12
C ASN A 218 -13.19 -22.11 7.64
N ILE A 219 -13.01 -21.91 6.33
CA ILE A 219 -12.48 -20.68 5.71
C ILE A 219 -13.61 -20.04 4.90
N ASN A 220 -14.01 -18.83 5.29
CA ASN A 220 -15.01 -18.05 4.59
C ASN A 220 -14.37 -17.45 3.32
N VAL A 221 -14.83 -17.86 2.15
CA VAL A 221 -14.30 -17.36 0.86
C VAL A 221 -15.15 -16.20 0.36
N TYR A 222 -14.50 -15.14 -0.13
CA TYR A 222 -15.16 -14.04 -0.85
C TYR A 222 -14.47 -13.77 -2.18
N LEU A 223 -15.25 -13.50 -3.22
CA LEU A 223 -14.74 -12.99 -4.49
C LEU A 223 -14.83 -11.46 -4.47
N ILE A 224 -13.77 -10.80 -4.93
CA ILE A 224 -13.66 -9.33 -5.03
C ILE A 224 -13.62 -8.96 -6.50
N ASP A 225 -14.65 -8.26 -6.95
CA ASP A 225 -14.74 -7.74 -8.31
C ASP A 225 -13.76 -6.56 -8.50
N GLU A 226 -13.19 -6.43 -9.70
CA GLU A 226 -12.28 -5.33 -10.03
C GLU A 226 -12.96 -3.96 -9.88
N MET A 227 -14.26 -3.86 -10.16
CA MET A 227 -15.03 -2.63 -9.95
C MET A 227 -15.02 -2.18 -8.48
N ASN A 228 -14.93 -3.11 -7.52
CA ASN A 228 -14.83 -2.76 -6.10
C ASN A 228 -13.45 -2.20 -5.71
N ILE A 229 -12.42 -2.39 -6.55
CA ILE A 229 -11.08 -1.83 -6.38
C ILE A 229 -11.02 -0.46 -7.08
N LEU A 230 -11.46 -0.38 -8.33
CA LEU A 230 -11.51 0.86 -9.13
C LEU A 230 -12.36 1.96 -8.46
N GLU A 231 -13.48 1.59 -7.82
CA GLU A 231 -14.28 2.50 -6.98
C GLU A 231 -13.41 3.23 -5.94
N LYS A 232 -12.56 2.48 -5.24
CA LYS A 232 -11.75 2.97 -4.12
C LYS A 232 -10.48 3.69 -4.61
N GLU A 233 -10.01 3.36 -5.80
CA GLU A 233 -8.99 4.15 -6.52
C GLU A 233 -9.55 5.53 -6.93
N ALA A 234 -10.80 5.60 -7.38
CA ALA A 234 -11.46 6.88 -7.67
C ALA A 234 -11.64 7.76 -6.41
N TRP A 235 -11.88 7.18 -5.23
CA TRP A 235 -11.92 7.91 -3.96
C TRP A 235 -10.54 8.54 -3.63
N LEU A 236 -9.44 7.81 -3.84
CA LEU A 236 -8.09 8.40 -3.69
C LEU A 236 -7.79 9.46 -4.76
N ALA A 237 -8.22 9.23 -6.01
CA ALA A 237 -8.00 10.15 -7.11
C ALA A 237 -8.68 11.51 -6.92
N THR A 238 -9.89 11.51 -6.33
CA THR A 238 -10.64 12.71 -5.96
C THR A 238 -10.13 13.36 -4.67
N ALA A 239 -9.49 12.60 -3.77
CA ALA A 239 -8.98 13.08 -2.49
C ALA A 239 -7.51 13.50 -2.47
N LYS A 240 -6.82 13.62 -3.62
CA LYS A 240 -5.36 13.86 -3.72
C LYS A 240 -4.82 14.97 -2.79
N GLU A 241 -5.52 16.09 -2.65
CA GLU A 241 -5.10 17.22 -1.79
C GLU A 241 -5.24 16.94 -0.27
N GLN A 242 -6.08 15.98 0.11
CA GLN A 242 -6.36 15.63 1.51
C GLN A 242 -5.38 14.56 2.04
N ILE A 243 -4.74 13.80 1.14
CA ILE A 243 -3.84 12.69 1.46
C ILE A 243 -2.47 13.24 1.89
N LYS A 244 -2.16 13.13 3.18
CA LYS A 244 -0.94 13.66 3.80
C LYS A 244 0.09 12.55 4.04
N THR A 245 1.37 12.86 3.86
CA THR A 245 2.48 11.99 4.31
C THR A 245 2.73 12.17 5.81
N PHE A 246 3.32 11.15 6.44
CA PHE A 246 3.85 11.25 7.80
C PHE A 246 5.39 11.18 7.76
N PRO A 247 6.12 12.21 8.20
CA PRO A 247 7.58 12.14 8.30
C PRO A 247 8.00 11.00 9.24
N GLY A 248 8.71 10.01 8.71
CA GLY A 248 9.07 8.80 9.44
C GLY A 248 8.00 7.71 9.48
N THR A 249 7.17 7.55 8.45
CA THR A 249 6.24 6.40 8.28
C THR A 249 6.84 5.04 8.64
N LEU A 250 8.10 4.78 8.26
CA LEU A 250 8.81 3.52 8.58
C LEU A 250 9.03 3.30 10.09
N ARG A 251 8.99 4.35 10.90
CA ARG A 251 9.06 4.29 12.37
C ARG A 251 7.69 4.06 13.01
N VAL A 252 6.59 4.04 12.24
CA VAL A 252 5.24 3.80 12.78
C VAL A 252 5.04 2.29 12.93
N HIS A 253 4.72 1.86 14.15
CA HIS A 253 4.29 0.49 14.47
C HIS A 253 2.87 0.43 15.06
N GLN A 254 2.32 1.56 15.52
CA GLN A 254 0.89 1.67 15.81
C GLN A 254 0.31 3.02 15.36
N VAL A 255 -0.73 2.95 14.54
CA VAL A 255 -1.72 4.03 14.32
C VAL A 255 -2.83 3.83 15.35
N SER A 256 -3.33 4.90 15.96
CA SER A 256 -4.48 4.84 16.89
C SER A 256 -5.44 6.02 16.70
N TRP A 257 -6.74 5.75 16.81
CA TRP A 257 -7.84 6.67 16.54
C TRP A 257 -8.99 6.45 17.52
N ASN A 258 -9.75 7.50 17.82
CA ASN A 258 -10.92 7.46 18.70
C ASN A 258 -11.97 8.47 18.20
N ILE A 259 -13.25 8.11 18.29
CA ILE A 259 -14.42 8.89 17.86
C ILE A 259 -14.55 10.30 18.48
N GLU A 260 -13.96 10.53 19.66
CA GLU A 260 -13.82 11.86 20.29
C GLU A 260 -12.99 12.84 19.42
N ASN A 261 -12.07 12.32 18.60
CA ASN A 261 -11.12 13.07 17.80
C ASN A 261 -11.12 12.53 16.34
N PRO A 262 -12.27 12.56 15.61
CA PRO A 262 -12.47 11.72 14.43
C PRO A 262 -11.55 12.08 13.25
N ASN A 263 -11.08 13.33 13.17
CA ASN A 263 -10.19 13.81 12.10
C ASN A 263 -8.68 13.61 12.40
N LYS A 264 -8.32 12.75 13.38
CA LYS A 264 -6.96 12.71 13.96
C LYS A 264 -6.45 11.30 14.19
N LEU A 265 -5.29 11.00 13.62
CA LEU A 265 -4.54 9.76 13.88
C LEU A 265 -3.37 10.06 14.83
N LYS A 266 -3.22 9.28 15.91
CA LYS A 266 -2.03 9.31 16.78
C LYS A 266 -1.04 8.22 16.34
N MET A 267 0.17 8.63 16.00
CA MET A 267 1.23 7.76 15.49
C MET A 267 2.23 7.40 16.61
N LYS A 268 2.51 6.11 16.77
CA LYS A 268 3.42 5.56 17.78
C LYS A 268 4.49 4.65 17.17
N SER A 269 5.68 4.62 17.77
CA SER A 269 6.80 3.77 17.33
C SER A 269 6.76 2.33 17.84
N LEU A 270 5.86 2.00 18.76
CA LEU A 270 5.53 0.66 19.24
C LEU A 270 4.04 0.60 19.63
N SER A 271 3.42 -0.57 19.54
CA SER A 271 2.04 -0.81 19.96
C SER A 271 1.89 -0.70 21.48
N CYS A 272 0.87 0.00 21.95
CA CYS A 272 0.59 0.12 23.39
C CYS A 272 -0.90 0.23 23.69
N PHE A 273 -1.37 -0.64 24.60
CA PHE A 273 -2.76 -0.83 25.00
C PHE A 273 -2.99 -0.59 26.50
N CYS A 274 -2.18 0.26 27.15
CA CYS A 274 -2.29 0.51 28.59
C CYS A 274 -3.43 1.47 28.99
N ASN A 275 -3.89 2.31 28.04
CA ASN A 275 -5.08 3.15 28.14
C ASN A 275 -5.49 3.51 26.70
N GLU A 276 -6.69 3.18 26.28
CA GLU A 276 -7.06 3.22 24.86
C GLU A 276 -7.40 4.64 24.38
N ASN A 277 -7.87 5.52 25.26
CA ASN A 277 -8.22 6.90 24.90
C ASN A 277 -7.02 7.86 25.04
N THR A 278 -6.24 7.76 26.12
CA THR A 278 -5.24 8.79 26.47
C THR A 278 -3.78 8.36 26.36
N CYS A 279 -3.45 7.09 26.08
CA CYS A 279 -2.05 6.63 26.03
C CYS A 279 -1.19 7.41 25.00
N ASP A 280 -0.16 8.08 25.51
CA ASP A 280 0.89 8.77 24.75
C ASP A 280 2.25 8.03 24.79
N HIS A 281 2.33 6.83 25.38
CA HIS A 281 3.53 5.99 25.25
C HIS A 281 3.90 5.75 23.78
N PHE A 282 5.20 5.82 23.48
CA PHE A 282 5.80 5.66 22.16
C PHE A 282 5.29 6.64 21.08
N LYS A 283 4.52 7.67 21.43
CA LYS A 283 4.01 8.68 20.50
C LYS A 283 5.16 9.40 19.79
N ILE A 284 5.15 9.32 18.46
CA ILE A 284 6.10 10.03 17.57
C ILE A 284 5.44 11.17 16.80
N GLY A 285 4.11 11.25 16.77
CA GLY A 285 3.40 12.39 16.19
C GLY A 285 1.89 12.20 16.10
N VAL A 286 1.24 13.12 15.40
CA VAL A 286 -0.18 13.04 15.03
C VAL A 286 -0.34 13.49 13.58
N MET A 287 -1.30 12.89 12.87
CA MET A 287 -1.83 13.43 11.62
C MET A 287 -3.19 14.04 11.88
N ILE A 288 -3.44 15.22 11.31
CA ILE A 288 -4.72 15.93 11.42
C ILE A 288 -5.23 16.19 10.00
N TYR A 289 -6.44 15.74 9.73
CA TYR A 289 -7.14 15.93 8.47
C TYR A 289 -8.13 17.09 8.62
N SER A 290 -8.42 17.77 7.51
CA SER A 290 -9.55 18.71 7.46
C SER A 290 -10.84 17.94 7.66
N SER A 291 -11.80 18.49 8.41
CA SER A 291 -13.06 17.79 8.67
C SER A 291 -13.73 17.40 7.37
N TYR A 292 -14.03 16.12 7.21
CA TYR A 292 -15.00 15.65 6.23
C TYR A 292 -16.29 16.46 6.43
N LYS A 293 -16.88 16.95 5.33
CA LYS A 293 -18.21 17.58 5.36
C LYS A 293 -19.24 16.48 5.53
N LYS A 294 -19.40 15.98 6.76
CA LYS A 294 -20.65 15.34 7.14
C LYS A 294 -21.70 16.43 7.03
N SER A 295 -22.58 16.33 6.03
CA SER A 295 -23.79 17.13 5.99
C SER A 295 -24.48 16.94 7.33
N ARG A 296 -24.68 18.05 8.06
CA ARG A 296 -25.64 18.02 9.17
C ARG A 296 -26.98 17.78 8.51
N LEU A 297 -27.47 16.54 8.61
CA LEU A 297 -28.88 16.22 8.42
C LEU A 297 -29.67 17.27 9.18
N ARG A 298 -30.41 18.09 8.45
CA ARG A 298 -31.27 19.10 9.02
C ARG A 298 -32.58 18.43 9.42
N VAL A 299 -33.31 19.03 10.36
CA VAL A 299 -34.66 18.55 10.68
C VAL A 299 -35.60 18.72 9.47
N GLU A 300 -35.28 19.69 8.60
CA GLU A 300 -35.82 19.87 7.25
C GLU A 300 -35.78 18.58 6.39
N ASP A 301 -34.72 17.76 6.50
CA ASP A 301 -34.53 16.55 5.67
C ASP A 301 -35.39 15.34 6.14
N VAL A 302 -36.14 15.49 7.24
CA VAL A 302 -36.92 14.42 7.89
C VAL A 302 -38.43 14.66 7.79
N TYR A 303 -38.86 15.89 7.54
CA TYR A 303 -40.27 16.29 7.42
C TYR A 303 -40.51 17.03 6.11
N GLY A 304 -40.83 16.29 5.06
CA GLY A 304 -41.30 16.86 3.80
C GLY A 304 -42.67 17.55 3.98
N PRO A 305 -42.84 18.81 3.53
CA PRO A 305 -44.12 19.49 3.60
C PRO A 305 -45.00 19.15 2.38
N ASP A 306 -45.99 18.28 2.56
CA ASP A 306 -47.13 18.16 1.65
C ASP A 306 -48.01 19.42 1.76
N SER A 307 -47.91 20.34 0.80
CA SER A 307 -48.99 21.30 0.50
C SER A 307 -48.81 21.99 -0.84
N GLU A 308 -49.88 22.02 -1.64
CA GLU A 308 -49.97 22.73 -2.92
C GLU A 308 -50.12 24.25 -2.73
N SER A 309 -49.66 25.05 -3.70
CA SER A 309 -50.40 26.22 -4.25
C SER A 309 -49.64 26.82 -5.44
N GLU A 310 -50.34 27.57 -6.29
CA GLU A 310 -49.90 27.91 -7.64
C GLU A 310 -49.47 29.38 -7.84
N LYS A 311 -48.63 29.59 -8.87
CA LYS A 311 -48.60 30.72 -9.84
C LYS A 311 -48.64 32.17 -9.34
N GLU A 312 -47.73 32.98 -9.91
CA GLU A 312 -48.16 33.92 -10.96
C GLU A 312 -47.02 34.23 -11.96
N ASN A 313 -47.36 34.79 -13.13
CA ASN A 313 -46.52 34.88 -14.33
C ASN A 313 -46.33 36.30 -14.88
N SER A 314 -45.15 36.58 -15.44
CA SER A 314 -44.93 37.32 -16.70
C SER A 314 -43.47 37.06 -17.14
N SER A 315 -43.22 36.45 -18.31
CA SER A 315 -43.25 37.00 -19.68
C SER A 315 -42.26 38.18 -19.85
N ASP A 316 -41.43 38.25 -20.90
CA ASP A 316 -41.50 37.70 -22.27
C ASP A 316 -40.10 37.21 -22.75
N SER A 317 -39.94 36.06 -23.43
CA SER A 317 -40.17 35.75 -24.86
C SER A 317 -39.18 36.46 -25.84
N GLU A 318 -38.62 35.84 -26.89
CA GLU A 318 -38.79 34.48 -27.43
C GLU A 318 -37.53 33.95 -28.20
N HIS A 319 -37.68 32.86 -28.97
CA HIS A 319 -36.65 32.19 -29.81
C HIS A 319 -36.18 33.04 -31.02
N VAL A 320 -35.26 32.69 -31.93
CA VAL A 320 -34.62 31.43 -32.43
C VAL A 320 -33.20 31.80 -32.99
N THR A 321 -32.25 30.98 -33.48
CA THR A 321 -32.15 29.55 -33.90
C THR A 321 -30.71 29.02 -33.69
N ALA A 322 -30.44 27.73 -33.99
CA ALA A 322 -29.08 27.17 -34.13
C ALA A 322 -28.72 26.85 -35.61
N PRO A 323 -27.43 26.85 -36.00
CA PRO A 323 -26.95 26.27 -37.25
C PRO A 323 -26.07 25.00 -37.06
N LYS A 324 -25.94 24.19 -38.13
CA LYS A 324 -25.01 23.05 -38.27
C LYS A 324 -24.21 23.19 -39.59
N TYR A 325 -23.17 22.35 -39.73
CA TYR A 325 -22.43 21.96 -40.96
C TYR A 325 -21.21 22.77 -41.43
N GLY A 326 -20.32 22.05 -42.17
CA GLY A 326 -18.99 22.47 -42.63
C GLY A 326 -17.88 21.92 -41.71
N ARG A 327 -17.33 20.71 -41.84
CA ARG A 327 -17.00 19.83 -42.99
C ARG A 327 -15.82 20.32 -43.83
N HIS A 328 -14.64 19.76 -43.57
CA HIS A 328 -13.57 19.55 -44.56
C HIS A 328 -12.86 18.21 -44.28
N GLN A 329 -12.31 17.60 -45.33
CA GLN A 329 -11.50 16.36 -45.30
C GLN A 329 -10.08 16.65 -45.83
N THR A 330 -9.26 15.59 -45.96
CA THR A 330 -7.85 15.49 -46.41
C THR A 330 -6.79 15.65 -45.30
N GLU A 331 -5.72 14.85 -45.26
CA GLU A 331 -5.45 13.51 -45.83
C GLU A 331 -4.28 12.86 -45.05
N ASP A 332 -3.95 11.59 -45.31
CA ASP A 332 -2.86 10.88 -44.64
C ASP A 332 -1.46 11.46 -44.94
N ALA A 333 -0.56 11.48 -43.95
CA ALA A 333 0.65 10.64 -43.96
C ALA A 333 1.63 10.90 -42.78
N GLN A 334 2.53 9.93 -42.57
CA GLN A 334 3.80 10.00 -41.83
C GLN A 334 3.75 10.14 -40.29
N GLN A 335 3.89 8.98 -39.63
CA GLN A 335 4.32 8.87 -38.24
C GLN A 335 5.76 9.42 -38.05
N PRO A 336 6.02 10.19 -36.99
CA PRO A 336 7.36 10.30 -36.41
C PRO A 336 7.55 9.15 -35.41
N PHE A 337 8.49 8.24 -35.68
CA PHE A 337 8.97 7.28 -34.68
C PHE A 337 9.67 8.05 -33.54
N THR A 338 9.02 8.21 -32.39
CA THR A 338 9.70 8.62 -31.15
C THR A 338 10.18 7.36 -30.43
N SER A 339 11.50 7.18 -30.37
CA SER A 339 12.10 6.06 -29.63
C SER A 339 11.98 6.35 -28.14
N LYS A 340 11.11 5.64 -27.41
CA LYS A 340 11.14 5.67 -25.93
C LYS A 340 12.56 5.29 -25.48
N ASN A 341 13.19 6.16 -24.70
CA ASN A 341 14.52 5.91 -24.17
C ASN A 341 14.41 4.88 -23.03
N VAL A 342 14.62 3.59 -23.33
CA VAL A 342 14.58 2.53 -22.31
C VAL A 342 15.83 2.62 -21.43
N PHE A 343 15.67 3.25 -20.26
CA PHE A 343 16.73 3.40 -19.26
C PHE A 343 16.93 2.08 -18.50
N LYS A 344 18.19 1.70 -18.28
CA LYS A 344 18.55 0.43 -17.63
C LYS A 344 19.01 0.67 -16.19
N ASN A 345 18.95 -0.39 -15.39
CA ASN A 345 19.51 -0.39 -14.04
C ASN A 345 21.01 -0.03 -14.08
N GLY A 346 21.40 1.06 -13.42
CA GLY A 346 22.76 1.58 -13.39
C GLY A 346 23.08 2.67 -14.43
N ASP A 347 22.12 3.05 -15.29
CA ASP A 347 22.26 4.28 -16.09
C ASP A 347 22.17 5.52 -15.18
N PHE A 348 22.88 6.59 -15.56
CA PHE A 348 22.91 7.84 -14.80
C PHE A 348 22.29 8.98 -15.60
N ILE A 349 21.54 9.85 -14.92
CA ILE A 349 20.83 10.99 -15.50
C ILE A 349 20.98 12.24 -14.64
N LEU A 350 20.75 13.41 -15.25
CA LEU A 350 20.59 14.70 -14.54
C LEU A 350 19.10 15.05 -14.52
N VAL A 351 18.55 15.22 -13.32
CA VAL A 351 17.12 15.48 -13.07
C VAL A 351 16.92 16.92 -12.62
N LYS A 352 15.91 17.61 -13.13
CA LYS A 352 15.45 18.92 -12.61
C LYS A 352 14.24 18.72 -11.70
N LEU A 353 14.26 19.34 -10.52
CA LEU A 353 13.13 19.36 -9.59
C LEU A 353 12.77 20.81 -9.25
N LEU A 354 11.50 21.19 -9.48
CA LEU A 354 10.99 22.52 -9.18
C LEU A 354 10.49 22.60 -7.74
N SER A 355 11.02 23.54 -6.95
CA SER A 355 10.52 23.85 -5.61
C SER A 355 10.26 25.34 -5.47
N LYS A 356 8.98 25.71 -5.29
CA LYS A 356 8.45 27.09 -5.31
C LYS A 356 8.71 27.81 -6.65
N LYS A 357 9.84 28.53 -6.77
CA LYS A 357 10.29 29.26 -7.97
C LYS A 357 11.76 28.99 -8.29
N THR A 358 12.32 27.91 -7.73
CA THR A 358 13.72 27.55 -7.87
C THR A 358 13.81 26.16 -8.47
N GLU A 359 14.51 26.05 -9.60
CA GLU A 359 14.90 24.79 -10.22
C GLU A 359 16.14 24.25 -9.52
N TYR A 360 16.06 23.05 -8.96
CA TYR A 360 17.18 22.31 -8.41
C TYR A 360 17.58 21.19 -9.36
N ARG A 361 18.87 20.83 -9.40
CA ARG A 361 19.40 19.81 -10.32
C ARG A 361 20.23 18.77 -9.57
N TYR A 362 19.85 17.51 -9.72
CA TYR A 362 20.45 16.36 -9.01
C TYR A 362 20.91 15.30 -10.00
N VAL A 363 22.02 14.62 -9.69
CA VAL A 363 22.37 13.37 -10.37
C VAL A 363 21.50 12.26 -9.77
N ALA A 364 20.95 11.40 -10.62
CA ALA A 364 20.25 10.20 -10.19
C ALA A 364 20.73 8.98 -10.98
N MET A 365 20.57 7.80 -10.38
CA MET A 365 20.84 6.50 -10.99
C MET A 365 19.53 5.76 -11.21
N CYS A 366 19.26 5.32 -12.44
CA CYS A 366 18.06 4.59 -12.79
C CYS A 366 18.10 3.17 -12.20
N THR A 367 16.98 2.71 -11.64
CA THR A 367 16.86 1.34 -11.09
C THR A 367 16.43 0.31 -12.14
N GLY A 368 15.92 0.76 -13.29
CA GLY A 368 15.30 -0.11 -14.30
C GLY A 368 13.88 -0.56 -13.96
N LEU A 369 13.23 0.07 -12.97
CA LEU A 369 11.80 -0.06 -12.70
C LEU A 369 11.06 1.16 -13.27
N GLU A 370 9.95 0.91 -13.97
CA GLU A 370 9.04 1.91 -14.54
C GLU A 370 7.61 1.60 -14.05
N GLU A 371 6.90 2.59 -13.52
CA GLU A 371 5.50 2.51 -13.07
C GLU A 371 4.77 3.78 -13.55
N ASP A 372 3.58 3.65 -14.14
CA ASP A 372 2.73 4.77 -14.63
C ASP A 372 3.45 5.83 -15.50
N ASP A 373 4.33 5.40 -16.42
CA ASP A 373 5.22 6.25 -17.24
C ASP A 373 6.25 7.10 -16.43
N GLU A 374 6.41 6.83 -15.13
CA GLU A 374 7.48 7.36 -14.28
C GLU A 374 8.60 6.31 -14.07
N ILE A 375 9.87 6.76 -14.13
CA ILE A 375 11.06 5.93 -13.92
C ILE A 375 11.50 6.03 -12.45
N GLN A 376 11.72 4.90 -11.78
CA GLN A 376 12.27 4.90 -10.42
C GLN A 376 13.79 5.12 -10.43
N VAL A 377 14.23 6.14 -9.69
CA VAL A 377 15.62 6.58 -9.61
C VAL A 377 16.07 6.75 -8.16
N VAL A 378 17.37 6.54 -7.92
CA VAL A 378 18.02 6.81 -6.62
C VAL A 378 18.90 8.04 -6.76
N PHE A 379 18.68 9.05 -5.93
CA PHE A 379 19.45 10.29 -5.99
C PHE A 379 20.88 10.12 -5.47
N CYS A 380 21.77 10.91 -6.05
CA CYS A 380 23.18 10.93 -5.76
C CYS A 380 23.59 12.29 -5.19
N LYS A 381 24.23 12.27 -4.03
CA LYS A 381 24.76 13.45 -3.35
C LYS A 381 26.16 13.82 -3.85
N ILE A 382 26.41 15.10 -4.10
CA ILE A 382 27.73 15.59 -4.47
C ILE A 382 28.76 15.36 -3.34
N GLY A 383 29.88 14.75 -3.70
CA GLY A 383 30.99 14.38 -2.81
C GLY A 383 32.22 15.28 -2.92
N ASP A 384 32.21 16.29 -3.80
CA ASP A 384 33.29 17.28 -3.95
C ASP A 384 32.76 18.67 -4.27
N LYS A 385 33.66 19.67 -4.39
CA LYS A 385 33.32 21.03 -4.84
C LYS A 385 33.48 21.21 -6.36
N THR A 386 33.61 20.13 -7.13
CA THR A 386 33.94 20.19 -8.57
C THR A 386 32.83 19.68 -9.48
N GLY A 387 31.74 19.14 -8.90
CA GLY A 387 30.62 18.57 -9.65
C GLY A 387 30.98 17.29 -10.38
N LYS A 388 32.03 16.59 -9.96
CA LYS A 388 32.52 15.37 -10.63
C LYS A 388 32.32 14.10 -9.82
N LEU A 389 32.40 14.20 -8.49
CA LEU A 389 32.34 13.05 -7.59
C LEU A 389 30.98 13.00 -6.91
N PHE A 390 30.30 11.85 -6.98
CA PHE A 390 28.97 11.64 -6.42
C PHE A 390 28.91 10.34 -5.61
N LYS A 391 28.00 10.28 -4.64
CA LYS A 391 27.67 9.08 -3.86
C LYS A 391 26.17 8.82 -3.96
N VAL A 392 25.76 7.60 -4.29
CA VAL A 392 24.35 7.18 -4.20
C VAL A 392 23.89 7.22 -2.74
N GLU A 393 22.73 7.82 -2.48
CA GLU A 393 22.07 7.74 -1.18
C GLU A 393 20.90 6.75 -1.28
N GLU A 394 21.13 5.50 -0.89
CA GLU A 394 20.22 4.34 -1.10
C GLU A 394 18.81 4.49 -0.47
N GLN A 395 18.58 5.54 0.32
CA GLN A 395 17.30 5.86 0.95
C GLN A 395 16.57 7.04 0.27
N ASP A 396 17.22 7.72 -0.67
CA ASP A 396 16.69 8.87 -1.42
C ASP A 396 16.17 8.42 -2.79
N ILE A 397 15.07 7.67 -2.75
CA ILE A 397 14.42 7.06 -3.93
C ILE A 397 13.19 7.88 -4.32
N SER A 398 13.04 8.16 -5.61
CA SER A 398 11.86 8.82 -6.19
C SER A 398 11.49 8.19 -7.52
N PHE A 399 10.25 8.39 -7.93
CA PHE A 399 9.81 8.23 -9.32
C PHE A 399 9.87 9.61 -10.00
N ILE A 400 10.15 9.64 -11.30
CA ILE A 400 10.24 10.86 -12.12
C ILE A 400 9.68 10.64 -13.53
N THR A 401 9.06 11.68 -14.10
CA THR A 401 8.59 11.70 -15.50
C THR A 401 9.72 12.05 -16.48
N GLU A 402 9.61 11.66 -17.76
CA GLU A 402 10.63 11.95 -18.79
C GLU A 402 10.88 13.47 -18.95
N ASP A 403 9.86 14.32 -18.75
CA ASP A 403 10.03 15.78 -18.82
C ASP A 403 10.95 16.35 -17.72
N GLN A 404 11.15 15.63 -16.60
CA GLN A 404 12.06 16.00 -15.52
C GLN A 404 13.53 15.66 -15.84
N ILE A 405 13.79 14.87 -16.88
CA ILE A 405 15.15 14.51 -17.32
C ILE A 405 15.74 15.68 -18.11
N VAL A 406 16.92 16.15 -17.68
CA VAL A 406 17.67 17.23 -18.35
C VAL A 406 18.62 16.66 -19.40
N GLN A 407 19.29 15.55 -19.06
CA GLN A 407 20.20 14.82 -19.95
C GLN A 407 20.57 13.46 -19.35
N THR A 408 20.85 12.47 -20.20
CA THR A 408 21.57 11.25 -19.81
C THR A 408 23.05 11.56 -19.59
N LEU A 409 23.66 10.93 -18.58
CA LEU A 409 25.06 11.11 -18.23
C LEU A 409 25.90 9.92 -18.73
N PRO A 410 27.16 10.12 -19.15
CA PRO A 410 28.03 9.03 -19.56
C PRO A 410 28.42 8.17 -18.35
N THR A 411 28.59 6.85 -18.55
CA THR A 411 28.94 5.90 -17.49
C THR A 411 30.12 6.39 -16.64
N PRO A 412 29.94 6.57 -15.31
CA PRO A 412 30.97 7.11 -14.43
C PRO A 412 32.09 6.10 -14.14
N ASN A 413 33.28 6.59 -13.84
CA ASN A 413 34.35 5.79 -13.26
C ASN A 413 34.03 5.51 -11.78
N ILE A 414 34.09 4.25 -11.35
CA ILE A 414 33.90 3.87 -9.94
C ILE A 414 35.20 4.13 -9.16
N ILE A 415 35.11 4.82 -8.02
CA ILE A 415 36.21 5.11 -7.11
C ILE A 415 35.84 4.61 -5.71
N LEU A 416 36.64 3.68 -5.17
CA LEU A 416 36.49 3.20 -3.79
C LEU A 416 37.34 4.06 -2.84
N LYS A 417 36.74 4.52 -1.73
CA LYS A 417 37.45 5.19 -0.63
C LYS A 417 37.05 4.54 0.70
N GLY A 418 37.85 3.57 1.13
CA GLY A 418 37.45 2.63 2.18
C GLY A 418 36.22 1.85 1.74
N LEU A 419 35.23 1.68 2.64
CA LEU A 419 33.96 1.00 2.35
C LEU A 419 32.96 1.84 1.51
N ARG A 420 33.32 3.07 1.10
CA ARG A 420 32.41 3.97 0.37
C ARG A 420 32.69 3.95 -1.14
N VAL A 421 31.67 3.62 -1.91
CA VAL A 421 31.64 3.73 -3.37
C VAL A 421 31.33 5.18 -3.76
N PHE A 422 32.12 5.73 -4.69
CA PHE A 422 31.86 6.99 -5.34
C PHE A 422 31.87 6.83 -6.86
N TYR A 423 31.04 7.61 -7.54
CA TYR A 423 30.90 7.64 -8.99
C TYR A 423 31.50 8.96 -9.51
N SER A 424 32.45 8.85 -10.43
CA SER A 424 33.24 9.99 -10.91
C SER A 424 33.04 10.22 -12.41
N PHE A 425 32.47 11.37 -12.77
CA PHE A 425 32.30 11.78 -14.17
C PHE A 425 33.55 12.51 -14.70
N LYS A 426 33.86 12.31 -15.99
CA LYS A 426 35.05 12.91 -16.64
C LYS A 426 34.93 14.44 -16.79
N LYS A 427 33.72 14.93 -17.03
CA LYS A 427 33.34 16.36 -17.05
C LYS A 427 32.54 16.70 -15.78
N PRO A 428 32.58 17.95 -15.27
CA PRO A 428 31.64 18.42 -14.26
C PRO A 428 30.19 18.23 -14.73
N VAL A 429 29.31 17.83 -13.82
CA VAL A 429 27.86 17.81 -14.00
C VAL A 429 27.27 19.07 -13.36
N ASN A 430 26.34 19.73 -14.06
CA ASN A 430 25.73 21.00 -13.64
C ASN A 430 24.62 20.77 -12.61
N VAL A 431 25.00 20.33 -11.41
CA VAL A 431 24.10 20.17 -10.26
C VAL A 431 23.90 21.47 -9.49
N PHE A 432 22.71 21.61 -8.92
CA PHE A 432 22.33 22.69 -8.02
C PHE A 432 21.45 22.07 -6.94
N GLU A 433 22.10 21.50 -5.94
CA GLU A 433 21.45 20.82 -4.82
C GLU A 433 20.88 21.83 -3.81
N LYS A 434 19.81 21.42 -3.11
CA LYS A 434 19.25 22.19 -2.01
C LYS A 434 20.06 21.95 -0.73
N ALA A 435 20.52 23.04 -0.11
CA ALA A 435 21.23 23.03 1.18
C ALA A 435 20.32 22.66 2.37
#